data_AF-A0A1D7XPB2-F1
#
_entry.id   AF-A0A1D7XPB2-F1
#
_cell.length_a   1.000
_cell.length_b   1.000
_cell.length_c   1.000
_cell.angle_alpha   90.00
_cell.angle_beta   90.00
_cell.angle_gamma   90.00
#
_symmetry.space_group_name_H-M   'P 1'
#
loop_
_entity.id
_entity.type
_entity.pdbx_description
1 polymer ?
#
loop_
_entity_poly.entity_id
_entity_poly.type
_entity_poly.pdbx_seq_one_letter_code
_entity_poly.pdbx_strand_id
1 'polypeptide(L)'
;MLDWKEKNGQWYCYKSGRLVKGWVEDENGRWFHLNEHSGKMDTDWTEINSKWYYLYPKRTELDGITHPKGEMATGWIEIDSRWYYLYPKRTEKDGITYPKGEMAAGWIEINSKWYYLYPKRTEKDGNTHYKGEMAIGWIEIDSRWYYLYSKRTEKDGVTYPKGEMATDWTEIDSKWYYLYTKKTEKDGNTHYRGEMAIGWLKSPYSGKWYYLYPKRTEHDGKIHPKGEMATSTTLTINNKAYTFDKNGAMQESTISGNGLVSNKLVEFAAGWEYFSPHAYEDEYHRGDKSCWTIGYGTTYQVKPSAFPNGLDSTCTKPQALVWLKEEMNKVAHEVKSVLHKKGASISQQAFDCLCDIGYNAGTADLLYGKCITLNAVISGDADRITKAIMMWTNANGQFSHGLKGRCKGRVNMCLHGIYDSTH
;
A
#
# COMPACT_ATOMS: atom_id res chain seq x y z
N MET A 1 -59.84 7.43 -18.61
CA MET A 1 -59.25 8.46 -17.73
C MET A 1 -59.31 7.95 -16.30
N LEU A 2 -58.26 8.17 -15.52
CA LEU A 2 -58.28 7.86 -14.08
C LEU A 2 -59.12 8.93 -13.36
N ASP A 3 -59.89 8.51 -12.35
CA ASP A 3 -60.73 9.39 -11.52
C ASP A 3 -60.26 9.27 -10.07
N TRP A 4 -59.61 10.32 -9.56
CA TRP A 4 -59.04 10.36 -8.21
C TRP A 4 -60.02 10.99 -7.23
N LYS A 5 -60.29 10.30 -6.11
CA LYS A 5 -61.23 10.76 -5.09
C LYS A 5 -60.61 10.73 -3.71
N GLU A 6 -60.67 11.85 -3.02
CA GLU A 6 -60.32 11.94 -1.61
C GLU A 6 -61.54 11.64 -0.73
N LYS A 7 -61.35 10.77 0.27
CA LYS A 7 -62.35 10.43 1.29
C LYS A 7 -61.65 10.36 2.64
N ASN A 8 -62.07 11.19 3.59
CA ASN A 8 -61.48 11.24 4.94
C ASN A 8 -59.94 11.38 4.93
N GLY A 9 -59.39 12.22 4.05
CA GLY A 9 -57.94 12.44 3.91
C GLY A 9 -57.17 11.30 3.23
N GLN A 10 -57.86 10.30 2.69
CA GLN A 10 -57.27 9.17 1.96
C GLN A 10 -57.67 9.24 0.49
N TRP A 11 -56.74 8.93 -0.40
CA TRP A 11 -56.97 8.99 -1.84
C TRP A 11 -57.28 7.61 -2.41
N TYR A 12 -58.21 7.57 -3.36
CA TYR A 12 -58.65 6.36 -4.07
C TYR A 12 -58.67 6.66 -5.57
N CYS A 13 -58.34 5.67 -6.40
CA CYS A 13 -58.37 5.80 -7.85
C CYS A 13 -59.45 4.90 -8.45
N TYR A 14 -60.21 5.43 -9.42
CA TYR A 14 -61.21 4.68 -10.17
C TYR A 14 -60.90 4.70 -11.67
N LYS A 15 -61.12 3.57 -12.34
CA LYS A 15 -61.02 3.44 -13.80
C LYS A 15 -62.33 2.85 -14.32
N SER A 16 -63.03 3.61 -15.16
CA SER A 16 -64.37 3.26 -15.66
C SER A 16 -65.36 2.88 -14.54
N GLY A 17 -65.37 3.68 -13.46
CA GLY A 17 -66.25 3.50 -12.30
C GLY A 17 -65.83 2.39 -11.32
N ARG A 18 -64.79 1.60 -11.64
CA ARG A 18 -64.29 0.52 -10.76
C ARG A 18 -63.07 0.98 -9.97
N LEU A 19 -63.04 0.65 -8.68
CA LEU A 19 -61.90 0.94 -7.80
C LEU A 19 -60.65 0.21 -8.30
N VAL A 20 -59.55 0.95 -8.44
CA VAL A 20 -58.24 0.42 -8.84
C VAL A 20 -57.49 -0.06 -7.60
N LYS A 21 -56.73 -1.14 -7.76
CA LYS A 21 -55.86 -1.77 -6.76
C LYS A 21 -54.55 -2.14 -7.44
N GLY A 22 -53.45 -2.13 -6.69
CA GLY A 22 -52.10 -2.32 -7.19
C GLY A 22 -51.56 -1.10 -7.94
N TRP A 23 -50.59 -1.33 -8.80
CA TRP A 23 -49.94 -0.31 -9.62
C TRP A 23 -50.87 0.27 -10.69
N VAL A 24 -50.84 1.59 -10.85
CA VAL A 24 -51.54 2.30 -11.92
C VAL A 24 -50.65 3.40 -12.51
N GLU A 25 -50.68 3.52 -13.83
CA GLU A 25 -50.01 4.58 -14.57
C GLU A 25 -51.06 5.57 -15.09
N ASP A 26 -50.79 6.87 -14.91
CA ASP A 26 -51.64 7.94 -15.45
C ASP A 26 -51.28 8.31 -16.89
N GLU A 27 -52.06 9.21 -17.51
CA GLU A 27 -51.81 9.67 -18.87
C GLU A 27 -50.47 10.39 -19.09
N ASN A 28 -49.79 10.81 -18.02
CA ASN A 28 -48.48 11.46 -18.08
C ASN A 28 -47.32 10.48 -17.80
N GLY A 29 -47.59 9.18 -17.68
CA GLY A 29 -46.58 8.16 -17.39
C GLY A 29 -46.12 8.12 -15.93
N ARG A 30 -46.86 8.76 -15.03
CA ARG A 30 -46.59 8.74 -13.58
C ARG A 30 -47.23 7.51 -12.96
N TRP A 31 -46.46 6.84 -12.12
CA TRP A 31 -46.88 5.60 -11.46
C TRP A 31 -47.35 5.88 -10.04
N PHE A 32 -48.44 5.23 -9.64
CA PHE A 32 -49.01 5.27 -8.30
C PHE A 32 -49.30 3.84 -7.85
N HIS A 33 -49.38 3.61 -6.55
CA HIS A 33 -49.80 2.33 -6.00
C HIS A 33 -51.03 2.50 -5.10
N LEU A 34 -52.03 1.65 -5.32
CA LEU A 34 -53.24 1.57 -4.50
C LEU A 34 -53.17 0.26 -3.72
N ASN A 35 -53.20 0.36 -2.39
CA ASN A 35 -53.15 -0.78 -1.49
C ASN A 35 -54.10 -1.91 -1.95
N GLU A 36 -53.57 -3.12 -2.14
CA GLU A 36 -54.33 -4.21 -2.77
C GLU A 36 -55.57 -4.65 -1.97
N HIS A 37 -55.58 -4.41 -0.67
CA HIS A 37 -56.70 -4.78 0.20
C HIS A 37 -57.75 -3.67 0.25
N SER A 38 -57.32 -2.44 0.60
CA SER A 38 -58.22 -1.32 0.90
C SER A 38 -58.50 -0.40 -0.28
N GLY A 39 -57.66 -0.40 -1.33
CA GLY A 39 -57.70 0.54 -2.45
C GLY A 39 -57.26 1.97 -2.10
N LYS A 40 -56.76 2.20 -0.87
CA LYS A 40 -56.16 3.47 -0.48
C LYS A 40 -54.85 3.66 -1.22
N MET A 41 -54.57 4.88 -1.68
CA MET A 41 -53.30 5.24 -2.29
C MET A 41 -52.18 5.17 -1.25
N ASP A 42 -51.15 4.38 -1.54
CA ASP A 42 -49.97 4.29 -0.70
C ASP A 42 -49.09 5.53 -0.87
N THR A 43 -48.41 5.90 0.21
CA THR A 43 -47.52 7.05 0.31
C THR A 43 -46.35 6.70 1.23
N ASP A 44 -45.26 7.44 1.11
CA ASP A 44 -43.99 7.19 1.81
C ASP A 44 -43.35 5.85 1.39
N TRP A 45 -42.33 5.41 2.12
CA TRP A 45 -41.71 4.10 1.98
C TRP A 45 -42.75 2.98 2.09
N THR A 46 -42.91 2.23 1.01
CA THR A 46 -43.87 1.13 0.92
C THR A 46 -43.17 -0.13 0.42
N GLU A 47 -43.34 -1.23 1.15
CA GLU A 47 -42.87 -2.55 0.74
C GLU A 47 -43.97 -3.28 -0.04
N ILE A 48 -43.69 -3.60 -1.31
CA ILE A 48 -44.61 -4.27 -2.22
C ILE A 48 -43.88 -5.49 -2.78
N ASN A 49 -44.39 -6.70 -2.51
CA ASN A 49 -43.77 -7.96 -2.94
C ASN A 49 -42.28 -8.06 -2.55
N SER A 50 -41.96 -7.71 -1.29
CA SER A 50 -40.60 -7.70 -0.72
C SER A 50 -39.62 -6.71 -1.37
N LYS A 51 -40.15 -5.73 -2.12
CA LYS A 51 -39.39 -4.65 -2.77
C LYS A 51 -39.83 -3.31 -2.22
N TRP A 52 -38.87 -2.42 -1.98
CA TRP A 52 -39.15 -1.10 -1.43
C TRP A 52 -39.30 -0.08 -2.54
N TYR A 53 -40.34 0.73 -2.41
CA TYR A 53 -40.65 1.87 -3.28
C TYR A 53 -40.87 3.10 -2.41
N TYR A 54 -40.63 4.27 -2.96
CA TYR A 54 -40.96 5.54 -2.30
C TYR A 54 -42.04 6.26 -3.11
N LEU A 55 -43.18 6.52 -2.48
CA LEU A 55 -44.33 7.21 -3.08
C LEU A 55 -44.41 8.60 -2.41
N TYR A 56 -44.32 9.70 -3.16
CA TYR A 56 -44.22 11.02 -2.53
C TYR A 56 -45.38 11.31 -1.56
N PRO A 57 -45.13 11.53 -0.25
CA PRO A 57 -46.22 11.68 0.73
C PRO A 57 -46.99 13.00 0.60
N LYS A 58 -46.43 13.95 -0.15
CA LYS A 58 -47.00 15.26 -0.47
C LYS A 58 -46.52 15.70 -1.86
N ARG A 59 -47.17 16.73 -2.42
CA ARG A 59 -46.65 17.41 -3.61
C ARG A 59 -45.21 17.85 -3.34
N THR A 60 -44.29 17.46 -4.21
CA THR A 60 -42.85 17.66 -4.04
C THR A 60 -42.29 18.29 -5.31
N GLU A 61 -41.42 19.29 -5.16
CA GLU A 61 -40.72 19.93 -6.27
C GLU A 61 -39.23 19.53 -6.20
N LEU A 62 -38.73 18.88 -7.24
CA LEU A 62 -37.35 18.38 -7.33
C LEU A 62 -36.82 18.66 -8.73
N ASP A 63 -35.63 19.25 -8.84
CA ASP A 63 -34.95 19.55 -10.11
C ASP A 63 -35.84 20.28 -11.15
N GLY A 64 -36.74 21.15 -10.68
CA GLY A 64 -37.70 21.88 -11.54
C GLY A 64 -38.91 21.06 -12.00
N ILE A 65 -39.07 19.82 -11.51
CA ILE A 65 -40.19 18.93 -11.80
C ILE A 65 -41.15 18.91 -10.61
N THR A 66 -42.45 19.04 -10.89
CA THR A 66 -43.51 18.89 -9.88
C THR A 66 -44.00 17.44 -9.83
N HIS A 67 -43.82 16.80 -8.68
CA HIS A 67 -44.37 15.48 -8.39
C HIS A 67 -45.64 15.59 -7.53
N PRO A 68 -46.83 15.18 -7.99
CA PRO A 68 -48.01 15.04 -7.13
C PRO A 68 -47.80 14.05 -5.97
N LYS A 69 -48.64 14.20 -4.94
CA LYS A 69 -48.74 13.22 -3.85
C LYS A 69 -49.07 11.83 -4.42
N GLY A 70 -48.37 10.81 -3.94
CA GLY A 70 -48.52 9.41 -4.31
C GLY A 70 -47.73 8.98 -5.55
N GLU A 71 -47.12 9.91 -6.30
CA GLU A 71 -46.28 9.53 -7.42
C GLU A 71 -45.06 8.74 -6.92
N MET A 72 -44.76 7.65 -7.61
CA MET A 72 -43.59 6.82 -7.35
C MET A 72 -42.32 7.54 -7.78
N ALA A 73 -41.42 7.74 -6.82
CA ALA A 73 -40.12 8.33 -7.06
C ALA A 73 -39.22 7.43 -7.92
N THR A 74 -38.35 8.08 -8.68
CA THR A 74 -37.30 7.45 -9.47
C THR A 74 -36.02 8.29 -9.40
N GLY A 75 -34.87 7.68 -9.65
CA GLY A 75 -33.58 8.34 -9.57
C GLY A 75 -33.10 8.53 -8.14
N TRP A 76 -32.20 9.50 -7.97
CA TRP A 76 -31.70 9.91 -6.66
C TRP A 76 -32.76 10.72 -5.92
N ILE A 77 -33.02 10.37 -4.67
CA ILE A 77 -33.87 11.17 -3.77
C ILE A 77 -33.16 11.39 -2.45
N GLU A 78 -33.37 12.56 -1.86
CA GLU A 78 -32.91 12.89 -0.51
C GLU A 78 -34.10 12.93 0.45
N ILE A 79 -34.05 12.11 1.49
CA ILE A 79 -35.05 12.04 2.55
C ILE A 79 -34.31 12.17 3.88
N ASP A 80 -34.66 13.18 4.68
CA ASP A 80 -34.01 13.48 5.96
C ASP A 80 -32.47 13.52 5.87
N SER A 81 -31.95 14.21 4.85
CA SER A 81 -30.51 14.34 4.55
C SER A 81 -29.79 13.02 4.20
N ARG A 82 -30.55 11.97 3.88
CA ARG A 82 -30.04 10.68 3.41
C ARG A 82 -30.43 10.45 1.95
N TRP A 83 -29.46 10.00 1.17
CA TRP A 83 -29.66 9.74 -0.25
C TRP A 83 -30.05 8.28 -0.47
N TYR A 84 -31.03 8.07 -1.35
CA TYR A 84 -31.49 6.76 -1.82
C TYR A 84 -31.55 6.78 -3.34
N TYR A 85 -31.49 5.61 -3.96
CA TYR A 85 -31.63 5.49 -5.40
C TYR A 85 -32.75 4.52 -5.76
N LEU A 86 -33.69 4.99 -6.59
CA LEU A 86 -34.86 4.25 -7.04
C LEU A 86 -34.69 4.01 -8.55
N TYR A 87 -34.68 2.77 -9.03
CA TYR A 87 -34.34 2.49 -10.42
C TYR A 87 -35.25 3.24 -11.41
N PRO A 88 -34.74 4.14 -12.28
CA PRO A 88 -35.59 4.93 -13.18
C PRO A 88 -36.29 4.14 -14.29
N LYS A 89 -35.81 2.93 -14.53
CA LYS A 89 -36.34 1.97 -15.50
C LYS A 89 -36.08 0.56 -14.99
N ARG A 90 -36.77 -0.42 -15.59
CA ARG A 90 -36.44 -1.83 -15.38
C ARG A 90 -34.96 -2.05 -15.72
N THR A 91 -34.21 -2.60 -14.77
CA THR A 91 -32.77 -2.83 -14.86
C THR A 91 -32.51 -4.31 -14.67
N GLU A 92 -31.69 -4.90 -15.54
CA GLU A 92 -31.20 -6.28 -15.42
C GLU A 92 -29.72 -6.23 -15.12
N LYS A 93 -29.29 -6.91 -14.05
CA LYS A 93 -27.87 -7.00 -13.67
C LYS A 93 -27.61 -8.34 -13.01
N ASP A 94 -26.59 -9.04 -13.48
CA ASP A 94 -26.15 -10.35 -12.94
C ASP A 94 -27.29 -11.39 -12.85
N GLY A 95 -28.21 -11.39 -13.82
CA GLY A 95 -29.39 -12.26 -13.85
C GLY A 95 -30.54 -11.85 -12.92
N ILE A 96 -30.39 -10.73 -12.21
CA ILE A 96 -31.42 -10.17 -11.32
C ILE A 96 -32.18 -9.06 -12.03
N THR A 97 -33.52 -9.10 -11.94
CA THR A 97 -34.41 -8.05 -12.46
C THR A 97 -34.84 -7.09 -11.35
N TYR A 98 -34.54 -5.81 -11.56
CA TYR A 98 -34.98 -4.69 -10.74
C TYR A 98 -36.05 -3.89 -11.50
N PRO A 99 -37.34 -3.92 -11.12
CA PRO A 99 -38.38 -3.11 -11.73
C PRO A 99 -38.10 -1.61 -11.58
N LYS A 100 -38.75 -0.82 -12.43
CA LYS A 100 -38.79 0.63 -12.28
C LYS A 100 -39.32 1.00 -10.89
N GLY A 101 -38.66 1.92 -10.22
CA GLY A 101 -39.00 2.41 -8.89
C GLY A 101 -38.49 1.56 -7.72
N GLU A 102 -37.95 0.35 -7.96
CA GLU A 102 -37.38 -0.42 -6.86
C GLU A 102 -36.18 0.33 -6.25
N MET A 103 -36.11 0.37 -4.92
CA MET A 103 -34.98 0.92 -4.17
C MET A 103 -33.74 0.04 -4.33
N ALA A 104 -32.65 0.64 -4.77
CA ALA A 104 -31.37 -0.02 -4.91
C ALA A 104 -30.76 -0.40 -3.55
N ALA A 105 -30.01 -1.51 -3.56
CA ALA A 105 -29.28 -2.06 -2.44
C ALA A 105 -27.96 -2.67 -2.94
N GLY A 106 -26.89 -2.51 -2.15
CA GLY A 106 -25.54 -2.95 -2.51
C GLY A 106 -24.85 -2.03 -3.53
N TRP A 107 -23.91 -2.60 -4.28
CA TRP A 107 -23.14 -1.89 -5.29
C TRP A 107 -23.95 -1.63 -6.56
N ILE A 108 -24.11 -0.36 -6.91
CA ILE A 108 -24.71 0.06 -8.18
C ILE A 108 -23.73 0.91 -9.00
N GLU A 109 -23.87 0.82 -10.31
CA GLU A 109 -23.14 1.65 -11.26
C GLU A 109 -24.12 2.56 -11.97
N ILE A 110 -23.88 3.87 -11.90
CA ILE A 110 -24.67 4.91 -12.56
C ILE A 110 -23.70 5.77 -13.34
N ASN A 111 -23.86 5.84 -14.67
CA ASN A 111 -22.99 6.64 -15.56
C ASN A 111 -21.50 6.36 -15.32
N SER A 112 -21.13 5.07 -15.26
CA SER A 112 -19.75 4.59 -15.01
C SER A 112 -19.15 4.94 -13.64
N LYS A 113 -19.99 5.38 -12.69
CA LYS A 113 -19.63 5.70 -11.31
C LYS A 113 -20.27 4.72 -10.36
N TRP A 114 -19.49 4.23 -9.40
CA TRP A 114 -19.95 3.25 -8.43
C TRP A 114 -20.41 3.90 -7.14
N TYR A 115 -21.53 3.44 -6.61
CA TYR A 115 -22.10 3.86 -5.35
C TYR A 115 -22.47 2.61 -4.55
N TYR A 116 -22.51 2.74 -3.23
CA TYR A 116 -22.97 1.67 -2.36
C TYR A 116 -24.19 2.12 -1.56
N LEU A 117 -25.25 1.32 -1.60
CA LEU A 117 -26.47 1.52 -0.81
C LEU A 117 -26.52 0.42 0.23
N TYR A 118 -26.73 0.74 1.50
CA TYR A 118 -26.72 -0.26 2.55
C TYR A 118 -27.82 -1.31 2.33
N PRO A 119 -27.50 -2.61 2.13
CA PRO A 119 -28.51 -3.62 1.81
C PRO A 119 -29.41 -3.99 2.99
N LYS A 120 -29.04 -3.57 4.19
CA LYS A 120 -29.77 -3.73 5.46
C LYS A 120 -29.44 -2.58 6.39
N ARG A 121 -30.29 -2.38 7.40
CA ARG A 121 -29.97 -1.46 8.51
C ARG A 121 -28.66 -1.89 9.16
N THR A 122 -27.71 -0.97 9.25
CA THR A 122 -26.36 -1.20 9.77
C THR A 122 -26.09 -0.19 10.87
N GLU A 123 -25.62 -0.67 12.02
CA GLU A 123 -25.13 0.20 13.10
C GLU A 123 -23.61 0.05 13.20
N LYS A 124 -22.87 1.15 13.02
CA LYS A 124 -21.41 1.15 13.07
C LYS A 124 -20.93 2.46 13.68
N ASP A 125 -20.01 2.38 14.65
CA ASP A 125 -19.39 3.53 15.32
C ASP A 125 -20.39 4.57 15.85
N GLY A 126 -21.53 4.09 16.38
CA GLY A 126 -22.62 4.95 16.90
C GLY A 126 -23.53 5.55 15.83
N ASN A 127 -23.28 5.29 14.54
CA ASN A 127 -24.10 5.74 13.43
C ASN A 127 -25.07 4.65 12.98
N THR A 128 -26.35 5.03 12.78
CA THR A 128 -27.36 4.18 12.14
C THR A 128 -27.41 4.51 10.66
N HIS A 129 -27.17 3.49 9.82
CA HIS A 129 -27.42 3.52 8.40
C HIS A 129 -28.66 2.70 8.05
N TYR A 130 -29.62 3.29 7.35
CA TYR A 130 -30.87 2.62 6.98
C TYR A 130 -30.67 1.76 5.73
N LYS A 131 -31.55 0.78 5.54
CA LYS A 131 -31.58 0.01 4.29
C LYS A 131 -31.83 0.96 3.12
N GLY A 132 -31.02 0.86 2.08
CA GLY A 132 -31.05 1.71 0.88
C GLY A 132 -30.32 3.04 1.01
N GLU A 133 -29.88 3.42 2.21
CA GLU A 133 -29.12 4.66 2.42
C GLU A 133 -27.79 4.58 1.66
N MET A 134 -27.46 5.64 0.93
CA MET A 134 -26.19 5.77 0.23
C MET A 134 -25.04 5.96 1.21
N ALA A 135 -24.06 5.07 1.14
CA ALA A 135 -22.85 5.16 1.92
C ALA A 135 -21.97 6.34 1.50
N ILE A 136 -21.31 6.92 2.50
CA ILE A 136 -20.28 7.93 2.37
C ILE A 136 -19.14 7.62 3.34
N GLY A 137 -17.95 8.14 3.05
CA GLY A 137 -16.76 7.89 3.84
C GLY A 137 -16.23 6.47 3.68
N TRP A 138 -15.51 6.01 4.71
CA TRP A 138 -14.97 4.66 4.75
C TRP A 138 -16.06 3.63 5.06
N ILE A 139 -16.16 2.60 4.21
CA ILE A 139 -16.98 1.42 4.49
C ILE A 139 -16.13 0.15 4.43
N GLU A 140 -16.57 -0.86 5.15
CA GLU A 140 -15.97 -2.18 5.16
C GLU A 140 -17.00 -3.22 4.71
N ILE A 141 -16.67 -3.96 3.65
CA ILE A 141 -17.49 -5.02 3.08
C ILE A 141 -16.61 -6.24 2.95
N ASP A 142 -16.99 -7.35 3.58
CA ASP A 142 -16.24 -8.61 3.55
C ASP A 142 -14.75 -8.44 3.89
N SER A 143 -14.46 -7.68 4.96
CA SER A 143 -13.10 -7.33 5.43
C SER A 143 -12.26 -6.48 4.47
N ARG A 144 -12.88 -5.91 3.42
CA ARG A 144 -12.25 -5.00 2.46
C ARG A 144 -12.75 -3.58 2.68
N TRP A 145 -11.82 -2.64 2.66
CA TRP A 145 -12.13 -1.22 2.86
C TRP A 145 -12.29 -0.51 1.53
N TYR A 146 -13.31 0.33 1.45
CA TYR A 146 -13.63 1.19 0.32
C TYR A 146 -13.87 2.60 0.83
N TYR A 147 -13.65 3.60 -0.01
CA TYR A 147 -13.98 4.98 0.32
C TYR A 147 -14.99 5.55 -0.68
N LEU A 148 -16.07 6.13 -0.17
CA LEU A 148 -17.10 6.83 -0.93
C LEU A 148 -16.97 8.31 -0.61
N TYR A 149 -16.89 9.19 -1.61
CA TYR A 149 -16.67 10.61 -1.35
C TYR A 149 -17.77 11.19 -0.45
N SER A 150 -17.39 11.77 0.69
CA SER A 150 -18.36 12.31 1.66
C SER A 150 -19.05 13.60 1.21
N LYS A 151 -18.47 14.26 0.22
CA LYS A 151 -18.97 15.48 -0.43
C LYS A 151 -18.54 15.50 -1.89
N ARG A 152 -19.19 16.36 -2.69
CA ARG A 152 -18.70 16.66 -4.03
C ARG A 152 -17.26 17.18 -3.92
N THR A 153 -16.35 16.52 -4.63
CA THR A 153 -14.91 16.78 -4.61
C THR A 153 -14.46 17.12 -6.02
N GLU A 154 -13.70 18.19 -6.18
CA GLU A 154 -13.08 18.56 -7.45
C GLU A 154 -11.57 18.42 -7.31
N LYS A 155 -10.93 17.69 -8.23
CA LYS A 155 -9.49 17.47 -8.24
C LYS A 155 -9.00 17.37 -9.68
N ASP A 156 -7.97 18.15 -10.02
CA ASP A 156 -7.35 18.15 -11.35
C ASP A 156 -8.36 18.31 -12.52
N GLY A 157 -9.41 19.12 -12.31
CA GLY A 157 -10.48 19.35 -13.30
C GLY A 157 -11.52 18.21 -13.37
N VAL A 158 -11.39 17.16 -12.56
CA VAL A 158 -12.35 16.05 -12.46
C VAL A 158 -13.29 16.28 -11.28
N THR A 159 -14.60 16.11 -11.53
CA THR A 159 -15.64 16.17 -10.49
C THR A 159 -16.02 14.76 -10.03
N TYR A 160 -15.92 14.54 -8.72
CA TYR A 160 -16.39 13.36 -8.00
C TYR A 160 -17.62 13.72 -7.15
N PRO A 161 -18.83 13.28 -7.51
CA PRO A 161 -20.03 13.50 -6.71
C PRO A 161 -19.92 12.86 -5.33
N LYS A 162 -20.72 13.38 -4.40
CA LYS A 162 -20.94 12.73 -3.11
C LYS A 162 -21.42 11.30 -3.33
N GLY A 163 -20.84 10.35 -2.60
CA GLY A 163 -21.14 8.92 -2.68
C GLY A 163 -20.41 8.16 -3.78
N GLU A 164 -19.72 8.82 -4.72
CA GLU A 164 -18.92 8.12 -5.72
C GLU A 164 -17.79 7.35 -5.02
N MET A 165 -17.58 6.10 -5.40
CA MET A 165 -16.48 5.27 -4.93
C MET A 165 -15.15 5.79 -5.46
N ALA A 166 -14.24 6.11 -4.57
CA ALA A 166 -12.89 6.52 -4.92
C ALA A 166 -12.10 5.35 -5.54
N THR A 167 -11.26 5.72 -6.49
CA THR A 167 -10.25 4.85 -7.11
C THR A 167 -8.98 5.65 -7.28
N ASP A 168 -7.86 4.96 -7.44
CA ASP A 168 -6.52 5.52 -7.54
C ASP A 168 -6.06 6.22 -6.25
N TRP A 169 -4.93 6.93 -6.34
CA TRP A 169 -4.40 7.79 -5.30
C TRP A 169 -5.42 8.85 -4.87
N THR A 170 -5.90 8.71 -3.64
CA THR A 170 -6.93 9.57 -3.04
C THR A 170 -6.41 10.15 -1.74
N GLU A 171 -6.50 11.48 -1.61
CA GLU A 171 -6.17 12.18 -0.38
C GLU A 171 -7.42 12.31 0.49
N ILE A 172 -7.35 11.83 1.72
CA ILE A 172 -8.44 11.79 2.69
C ILE A 172 -7.88 12.30 4.02
N ASP A 173 -8.41 13.42 4.52
CA ASP A 173 -7.95 14.07 5.75
C ASP A 173 -6.43 14.27 5.81
N SER A 174 -5.88 14.84 4.72
CA SER A 174 -4.44 15.10 4.53
C SER A 174 -3.53 13.86 4.54
N LYS A 175 -4.11 12.67 4.33
CA LYS A 175 -3.39 11.40 4.20
C LYS A 175 -3.67 10.77 2.85
N TRP A 176 -2.67 10.16 2.25
CA TRP A 176 -2.80 9.50 0.96
C TRP A 176 -3.09 8.02 1.11
N TYR A 177 -4.05 7.54 0.33
CA TYR A 177 -4.44 6.14 0.21
C TYR A 177 -4.44 5.77 -1.26
N TYR A 178 -4.30 4.47 -1.55
CA TYR A 178 -4.49 3.95 -2.89
C TYR A 178 -5.68 3.01 -2.93
N LEU A 179 -6.65 3.30 -3.79
CA LEU A 179 -7.82 2.46 -4.03
C LEU A 179 -7.67 1.82 -5.40
N TYR A 180 -7.76 0.49 -5.52
CA TYR A 180 -7.47 -0.19 -6.79
C TYR A 180 -8.38 0.31 -7.93
N THR A 181 -7.81 0.62 -9.09
CA THR A 181 -8.58 1.12 -10.24
C THR A 181 -9.29 0.02 -11.03
N LYS A 182 -8.89 -1.24 -10.82
CA LYS A 182 -9.43 -2.43 -11.46
C LYS A 182 -9.19 -3.67 -10.59
N LYS A 183 -9.87 -4.76 -10.91
CA LYS A 183 -9.54 -6.08 -10.34
C LYS A 183 -8.05 -6.39 -10.59
N THR A 184 -7.31 -6.68 -9.52
CA THR A 184 -5.86 -6.88 -9.54
C THR A 184 -5.52 -8.14 -8.76
N GLU A 185 -4.83 -9.09 -9.40
CA GLU A 185 -4.31 -10.29 -8.72
C GLU A 185 -2.87 -10.01 -8.27
N LYS A 186 -2.59 -10.21 -6.98
CA LYS A 186 -1.28 -9.91 -6.41
C LYS A 186 -1.02 -10.78 -5.18
N ASP A 187 0.18 -11.36 -5.09
CA ASP A 187 0.61 -12.20 -3.96
C ASP A 187 -0.38 -13.34 -3.63
N GLY A 188 -1.02 -13.89 -4.67
CA GLY A 188 -2.05 -14.93 -4.54
C GLY A 188 -3.43 -14.43 -4.07
N ASN A 189 -3.61 -13.11 -3.91
CA ASN A 189 -4.86 -12.49 -3.49
C ASN A 189 -5.52 -11.70 -4.62
N THR A 190 -6.84 -11.78 -4.67
CA THR A 190 -7.66 -10.95 -5.55
C THR A 190 -8.04 -9.65 -4.84
N HIS A 191 -7.64 -8.53 -5.43
CA HIS A 191 -8.08 -7.20 -5.04
C HIS A 191 -9.13 -6.67 -6.02
N TYR A 192 -10.21 -6.10 -5.51
CA TYR A 192 -11.31 -5.58 -6.35
C TYR A 192 -11.15 -4.09 -6.63
N ARG A 193 -11.81 -3.61 -7.69
CA ARG A 193 -11.88 -2.17 -7.98
C ARG A 193 -12.46 -1.42 -6.76
N GLY A 194 -11.82 -0.34 -6.36
CA GLY A 194 -12.15 0.50 -5.21
C GLY A 194 -11.60 -0.02 -3.88
N GLU A 195 -11.09 -1.26 -3.81
CA GLU A 195 -10.52 -1.79 -2.59
C GLU A 195 -9.26 -1.00 -2.19
N MET A 196 -9.15 -0.65 -0.92
CA MET A 196 -7.99 0.03 -0.36
C MET A 196 -6.78 -0.90 -0.30
N ALA A 197 -5.68 -0.48 -0.93
CA ALA A 197 -4.42 -1.20 -0.87
C ALA A 197 -3.75 -1.08 0.50
N ILE A 198 -3.04 -2.14 0.87
CA ILE A 198 -2.16 -2.21 2.03
C ILE A 198 -0.83 -2.89 1.64
N GLY A 199 0.20 -2.65 2.44
CA GLY A 199 1.55 -3.16 2.23
C GLY A 199 2.25 -2.49 1.06
N TRP A 200 3.17 -3.23 0.42
CA TRP A 200 3.94 -2.75 -0.72
C TRP A 200 3.06 -2.48 -1.93
N LEU A 201 3.21 -1.34 -2.59
CA LEU A 201 2.53 -1.03 -3.84
C LEU A 201 3.53 -0.52 -4.86
N LYS A 202 3.60 -1.16 -6.03
CA LYS A 202 4.33 -0.63 -7.17
C LYS A 202 3.37 0.23 -7.99
N SER A 203 3.62 1.53 -8.05
CA SER A 203 2.78 2.46 -8.81
C SER A 203 2.80 2.08 -10.30
N PRO A 204 1.64 1.86 -10.95
CA PRO A 204 1.59 1.53 -12.37
C PRO A 204 2.01 2.71 -13.26
N TYR A 205 2.03 3.93 -12.72
CA TYR A 205 2.39 5.14 -13.45
C TYR A 205 3.88 5.44 -13.38
N SER A 206 4.44 5.45 -12.17
CA SER A 206 5.83 5.84 -11.94
C SER A 206 6.81 4.67 -11.89
N GLY A 207 6.30 3.43 -11.74
CA GLY A 207 7.12 2.24 -11.49
C GLY A 207 7.79 2.21 -10.11
N LYS A 208 7.67 3.28 -9.32
CA LYS A 208 8.24 3.39 -7.97
C LYS A 208 7.44 2.58 -6.96
N TRP A 209 8.12 2.16 -5.91
CA TRP A 209 7.51 1.47 -4.77
C TRP A 209 7.01 2.46 -3.73
N TYR A 210 5.89 2.13 -3.12
CA TYR A 210 5.25 2.84 -2.03
C TYR A 210 4.88 1.80 -0.96
N TYR A 211 4.65 2.26 0.27
CA TYR A 211 4.20 1.40 1.34
C TYR A 211 2.96 1.99 2.02
N LEU A 212 1.92 1.18 2.12
CA LEU A 212 0.63 1.53 2.74
C LEU A 212 0.53 0.73 4.05
N TYR A 213 0.30 1.38 5.19
CA TYR A 213 0.32 0.70 6.48
C TYR A 213 -0.71 -0.44 6.57
N PRO A 214 -0.33 -1.71 6.79
CA PRO A 214 -1.29 -2.83 6.81
C PRO A 214 -2.28 -2.83 7.97
N LYS A 215 -1.97 -2.07 9.02
CA LYS A 215 -2.76 -1.89 10.22
C LYS A 215 -2.50 -0.49 10.78
N ARG A 216 -3.34 -0.05 11.72
CA ARG A 216 -3.04 1.14 12.52
C ARG A 216 -1.66 0.96 13.17
N THR A 217 -0.75 1.87 12.88
CA THR A 217 0.67 1.77 13.25
C THR A 217 1.09 3.04 13.98
N GLU A 218 1.81 2.89 15.08
CA GLU A 218 2.46 4.01 15.74
C GLU A 218 3.94 4.03 15.32
N HIS A 219 4.38 5.15 14.75
CA HIS A 219 5.73 5.34 14.24
C HIS A 219 6.03 6.85 14.26
N ASP A 220 7.30 7.24 14.40
CA ASP A 220 7.74 8.65 14.44
C ASP A 220 6.97 9.59 15.40
N GLY A 221 6.38 9.02 16.46
CA GLY A 221 5.57 9.76 17.43
C GLY A 221 4.16 10.09 16.94
N LYS A 222 3.71 9.50 15.82
CA LYS A 222 2.39 9.68 15.23
C LYS A 222 1.67 8.35 15.09
N ILE A 223 0.34 8.46 15.02
CA ILE A 223 -0.55 7.35 14.72
C ILE A 223 -0.92 7.42 13.23
N HIS A 224 -0.57 6.37 12.51
CA HIS A 224 -0.93 6.16 11.12
C HIS A 224 -2.09 5.16 11.00
N PRO A 225 -3.28 5.55 10.50
CA PRO A 225 -4.34 4.61 10.14
C PRO A 225 -3.90 3.52 9.14
N LYS A 226 -4.66 2.42 9.15
CA LYS A 226 -4.53 1.37 8.14
C LYS A 226 -4.76 1.95 6.75
N GLY A 227 -3.90 1.60 5.80
CA GLY A 227 -3.95 2.02 4.41
C GLY A 227 -3.27 3.36 4.10
N GLU A 228 -2.89 4.13 5.11
CA GLU A 228 -2.14 5.38 4.88
C GLU A 228 -0.80 5.09 4.22
N MET A 229 -0.41 5.92 3.26
CA MET A 229 0.88 5.90 2.61
C MET A 229 1.98 6.47 3.53
N ALA A 230 3.06 5.73 3.69
CA ALA A 230 4.27 6.21 4.36
C ALA A 230 4.90 7.36 3.57
N THR A 231 5.21 8.48 4.23
CA THR A 231 5.85 9.66 3.62
C THR A 231 6.89 10.26 4.57
N SER A 232 7.96 10.83 4.01
CA SER A 232 9.04 11.50 4.75
C SER A 232 9.58 10.73 5.96
N THR A 233 9.70 9.40 5.84
CA THR A 233 9.97 8.53 6.97
C THR A 233 10.80 7.32 6.57
N THR A 234 11.39 6.65 7.56
CA THR A 234 12.08 5.36 7.38
C THR A 234 11.36 4.30 8.18
N LEU A 235 10.90 3.24 7.51
CA LEU A 235 10.23 2.09 8.12
C LEU A 235 11.13 0.87 8.10
N THR A 236 11.13 0.11 9.20
CA THR A 236 11.72 -1.23 9.25
C THR A 236 10.64 -2.26 8.93
N ILE A 237 10.71 -2.86 7.74
CA ILE A 237 9.75 -3.86 7.25
C ILE A 237 10.51 -5.16 7.03
N ASN A 238 10.09 -6.25 7.69
CA ASN A 238 10.79 -7.53 7.66
C ASN A 238 12.30 -7.39 7.95
N ASN A 239 12.64 -6.64 9.00
CA ASN A 239 14.00 -6.34 9.45
C ASN A 239 14.89 -5.57 8.46
N LYS A 240 14.31 -5.01 7.39
CA LYS A 240 15.01 -4.12 6.46
C LYS A 240 14.47 -2.70 6.55
N ALA A 241 15.37 -1.73 6.61
CA ALA A 241 15.02 -0.31 6.60
C ALA A 241 14.71 0.17 5.17
N TYR A 242 13.63 0.92 5.02
CA TYR A 242 13.20 1.54 3.77
C TYR A 242 12.84 3.00 4.01
N THR A 243 13.43 3.91 3.24
CA THR A 243 13.18 5.35 3.34
C THR A 243 12.21 5.79 2.25
N PHE A 244 11.23 6.61 2.61
CA PHE A 244 10.21 7.14 1.71
C PHE A 244 10.31 8.67 1.68
N ASP A 245 10.27 9.26 0.48
CA ASP A 245 10.32 10.71 0.32
C ASP A 245 8.99 11.39 0.70
N LYS A 246 8.94 12.72 0.54
CA LYS A 246 7.73 13.52 0.84
C LYS A 246 6.49 13.16 0.02
N ASN A 247 6.68 12.51 -1.13
CA ASN A 247 5.60 12.02 -1.98
C ASN A 247 5.32 10.53 -1.75
N GLY A 248 5.99 9.91 -0.77
CA GLY A 248 5.85 8.51 -0.38
C GLY A 248 6.59 7.52 -1.28
N ALA A 249 7.37 8.00 -2.26
CA ALA A 249 8.14 7.10 -3.09
C ALA A 249 9.33 6.54 -2.31
N MET A 250 9.44 5.22 -2.29
CA MET A 250 10.58 4.50 -1.72
C MET A 250 11.84 4.91 -2.45
N GLN A 251 12.83 5.36 -1.70
CA GLN A 251 14.16 5.65 -2.18
C GLN A 251 14.96 4.34 -2.18
N GLU A 252 15.51 3.97 -3.34
CA GLU A 252 16.55 2.95 -3.36
C GLU A 252 17.77 3.49 -2.63
N SER A 253 18.47 2.63 -1.90
CA SER A 253 19.70 2.98 -1.20
C SER A 253 20.77 3.43 -2.21
N THR A 254 20.85 4.74 -2.43
CA THR A 254 21.91 5.38 -3.19
C THR A 254 23.08 5.63 -2.26
N ILE A 255 23.86 4.58 -2.03
CA ILE A 255 25.24 4.77 -1.56
C ILE A 255 25.98 5.46 -2.71
N SER A 256 26.12 6.78 -2.61
CA SER A 256 26.79 7.62 -3.60
C SER A 256 28.27 7.24 -3.69
N GLY A 257 28.83 7.30 -4.90
CA GLY A 257 30.19 6.85 -5.22
C GLY A 257 30.21 5.72 -6.24
N ASN A 258 30.94 5.91 -7.34
CA ASN A 258 31.20 4.86 -8.33
C ASN A 258 32.23 3.88 -7.77
N GLY A 259 32.12 2.61 -8.14
CA GLY A 259 33.03 1.56 -7.65
C GLY A 259 32.77 0.21 -8.27
N LEU A 260 33.65 -0.74 -8.00
CA LEU A 260 33.59 -2.13 -8.44
C LEU A 260 32.64 -2.99 -7.59
N VAL A 261 32.43 -2.63 -6.32
CA VAL A 261 31.51 -3.35 -5.42
C VAL A 261 30.08 -2.82 -5.51
N SER A 262 29.09 -3.70 -5.31
CA SER A 262 27.67 -3.31 -5.31
C SER A 262 27.25 -2.61 -4.02
N ASN A 263 26.18 -1.81 -4.06
CA ASN A 263 25.58 -1.23 -2.85
C ASN A 263 25.07 -2.32 -1.89
N LYS A 264 24.63 -3.47 -2.43
CA LYS A 264 24.16 -4.62 -1.64
C LYS A 264 25.30 -5.20 -0.80
N LEU A 265 26.53 -5.24 -1.33
CA LEU A 265 27.69 -5.67 -0.57
C LEU A 265 27.96 -4.74 0.62
N VAL A 266 27.89 -3.42 0.39
CA VAL A 266 28.17 -2.43 1.44
C VAL A 266 27.13 -2.53 2.57
N GLU A 267 25.86 -2.71 2.23
CA GLU A 267 24.80 -2.98 3.22
C GLU A 267 25.01 -4.31 3.96
N PHE A 268 25.42 -5.35 3.25
CA PHE A 268 25.76 -6.63 3.86
C PHE A 268 26.88 -6.47 4.88
N ALA A 269 28.00 -5.86 4.49
CA ALA A 269 29.15 -5.64 5.37
C ALA A 269 28.75 -4.80 6.58
N ALA A 270 28.05 -3.68 6.37
CA ALA A 270 27.56 -2.81 7.43
C ALA A 270 26.62 -3.51 8.43
N GLY A 271 25.90 -4.55 8.03
CA GLY A 271 25.06 -5.34 8.94
C GLY A 271 25.85 -6.20 9.93
N TRP A 272 27.13 -6.48 9.66
CA TRP A 272 28.03 -7.21 10.55
C TRP A 272 28.93 -6.29 11.39
N GLU A 273 28.91 -4.98 11.11
CA GLU A 273 29.74 -3.99 11.80
C GLU A 273 28.90 -3.13 12.76
N TYR A 274 29.46 -2.79 13.92
CA TYR A 274 28.81 -1.82 14.81
C TYR A 274 28.84 -0.41 14.20
N PHE A 275 27.72 0.31 14.25
CA PHE A 275 27.66 1.71 13.81
C PHE A 275 27.86 2.66 15.00
N SER A 276 28.92 3.47 14.96
CA SER A 276 29.11 4.59 15.89
C SER A 276 28.81 5.95 15.22
N PRO A 277 27.80 6.70 15.69
CA PRO A 277 27.52 8.05 15.18
C PRO A 277 28.56 9.10 15.59
N HIS A 278 29.40 8.81 16.60
CA HIS A 278 30.45 9.69 17.12
C HIS A 278 31.83 9.03 16.96
N ALA A 279 32.87 9.84 16.76
CA ALA A 279 34.24 9.35 16.79
C ALA A 279 34.63 8.87 18.19
N TYR A 280 35.42 7.81 18.27
CA TYR A 280 35.88 7.22 19.53
C TYR A 280 37.31 6.69 19.43
N GLU A 281 37.97 6.56 20.58
CA GLU A 281 39.26 5.88 20.68
C GLU A 281 39.07 4.38 20.88
N ASP A 282 39.82 3.58 20.15
CA ASP A 282 39.91 2.14 20.40
C ASP A 282 40.53 1.89 21.78
N GLU A 283 39.87 1.04 22.59
CA GLU A 283 40.28 0.81 23.97
C GLU A 283 41.66 0.14 24.10
N TYR A 284 42.10 -0.60 23.09
CA TYR A 284 43.40 -1.27 23.03
C TYR A 284 44.52 -0.35 22.53
N HIS A 285 44.18 0.80 21.94
CA HIS A 285 45.13 1.73 21.32
C HIS A 285 44.93 3.18 21.81
N ARG A 286 44.62 3.37 23.10
CA ARG A 286 44.38 4.69 23.68
C ARG A 286 45.53 5.66 23.42
N GLY A 287 45.20 6.87 22.98
CA GLY A 287 46.18 7.91 22.62
C GLY A 287 46.81 7.76 21.24
N ASP A 288 46.53 6.68 20.49
CA ASP A 288 46.93 6.57 19.09
C ASP A 288 45.85 7.14 18.16
N LYS A 289 46.11 8.36 17.67
CA LYS A 289 45.22 9.07 16.74
C LYS A 289 44.90 8.28 15.48
N SER A 290 45.80 7.39 15.03
CA SER A 290 45.58 6.61 13.81
C SER A 290 44.44 5.60 13.94
N CYS A 291 44.16 5.15 15.17
CA CYS A 291 43.14 4.16 15.52
C CYS A 291 41.77 4.78 15.91
N TRP A 292 41.64 6.11 15.90
CA TRP A 292 40.34 6.75 16.11
C TRP A 292 39.33 6.27 15.07
N THR A 293 38.14 5.88 15.51
CA THR A 293 37.15 5.17 14.68
C THR A 293 35.80 5.89 14.69
N ILE A 294 35.09 5.87 13.55
CA ILE A 294 33.74 6.44 13.40
C ILE A 294 32.91 5.61 12.38
N GLY A 295 31.59 5.67 12.47
CA GLY A 295 30.70 4.99 11.52
C GLY A 295 30.77 3.47 11.64
N TYR A 296 30.87 2.78 10.50
CA TYR A 296 31.02 1.32 10.41
C TYR A 296 32.49 0.88 10.45
N GLY A 297 33.26 1.41 11.41
CA GLY A 297 34.67 1.02 11.58
C GLY A 297 35.70 1.83 10.78
N THR A 298 35.32 2.96 10.16
CA THR A 298 36.26 3.83 9.44
C THR A 298 37.25 4.47 10.41
N THR A 299 38.55 4.22 10.20
CA THR A 299 39.62 4.79 11.05
C THR A 299 40.19 6.10 10.52
N TYR A 300 40.77 6.92 11.39
CA TYR A 300 41.45 8.16 11.01
C TYR A 300 42.60 7.90 10.05
N GLN A 301 43.36 6.81 10.23
CA GLN A 301 44.43 6.42 9.30
C GLN A 301 43.92 6.25 7.87
N VAL A 302 42.73 5.65 7.72
CA VAL A 302 42.16 5.31 6.42
C VAL A 302 41.45 6.52 5.79
N LYS A 303 40.77 7.35 6.61
CA LYS A 303 40.02 8.51 6.15
C LYS A 303 40.08 9.68 7.17
N PRO A 304 41.16 10.48 7.16
CA PRO A 304 41.27 11.63 8.05
C PRO A 304 40.14 12.65 7.91
N SER A 305 39.57 12.78 6.70
CA SER A 305 38.46 13.70 6.42
C SER A 305 37.13 13.32 7.08
N ALA A 306 37.01 12.09 7.62
CA ALA A 306 35.86 11.70 8.44
C ALA A 306 35.92 12.31 9.86
N PHE A 307 37.04 12.95 10.23
CA PHE A 307 37.28 13.51 11.56
C PHE A 307 37.57 15.02 11.52
N PRO A 308 36.69 15.86 10.92
CA PRO A 308 36.93 17.29 10.80
C PRO A 308 37.10 18.00 12.16
N ASN A 309 36.51 17.44 13.22
CA ASN A 309 36.55 17.96 14.60
C ASN A 309 37.28 17.00 15.55
N GLY A 310 38.15 16.12 15.05
CA GLY A 310 38.79 15.09 15.87
C GLY A 310 37.75 14.14 16.50
N LEU A 311 37.89 13.85 17.81
CA LEU A 311 36.96 12.98 18.55
C LEU A 311 35.54 13.56 18.71
N ASP A 312 35.34 14.86 18.47
CA ASP A 312 34.01 15.47 18.46
C ASP A 312 33.29 15.33 17.09
N SER A 313 33.87 14.58 16.16
CA SER A 313 33.29 14.37 14.83
C SER A 313 32.11 13.40 14.88
N THR A 314 31.11 13.67 14.05
CA THR A 314 29.89 12.84 13.96
C THR A 314 29.59 12.44 12.52
N CYS A 315 28.87 11.33 12.35
CA CYS A 315 28.43 10.89 11.03
C CYS A 315 27.00 10.33 11.03
N THR A 316 26.35 10.39 9.88
CA THR A 316 25.10 9.67 9.60
C THR A 316 25.39 8.29 8.99
N LYS A 317 24.46 7.34 9.12
CA LYS A 317 24.58 6.02 8.47
C LYS A 317 24.85 6.13 6.95
N PRO A 318 24.15 6.99 6.18
CA PRO A 318 24.46 7.16 4.76
C PRO A 318 25.90 7.63 4.50
N GLN A 319 26.41 8.59 5.28
CA GLN A 319 27.81 9.04 5.16
C GLN A 319 28.79 7.90 5.45
N ALA A 320 28.54 7.14 6.52
CA ALA A 320 29.37 5.98 6.87
C ALA A 320 29.34 4.87 5.81
N LEU A 321 28.20 4.62 5.16
CA LEU A 321 28.09 3.67 4.04
C LEU A 321 28.91 4.12 2.82
N VAL A 322 28.99 5.42 2.54
CA VAL A 322 29.86 5.94 1.47
C VAL A 322 31.32 5.66 1.80
N TRP A 323 31.75 5.89 3.04
CA TRP A 323 33.12 5.63 3.47
C TRP A 323 33.47 4.15 3.41
N LEU A 324 32.57 3.30 3.93
CA LEU A 324 32.70 1.84 3.83
C LEU A 324 32.82 1.39 2.37
N LYS A 325 32.02 1.97 1.46
CA LYS A 325 32.10 1.67 0.02
C LYS A 325 33.45 2.06 -0.56
N GLU A 326 33.97 3.24 -0.24
CA GLU A 326 35.30 3.67 -0.69
C GLU A 326 36.40 2.72 -0.21
N GLU A 327 36.33 2.28 1.05
CA GLU A 327 37.28 1.33 1.64
C GLU A 327 37.23 -0.04 0.97
N MET A 328 36.04 -0.62 0.83
CA MET A 328 35.85 -1.91 0.17
C MET A 328 36.30 -1.88 -1.30
N ASN A 329 36.19 -0.73 -1.98
CA ASN A 329 36.69 -0.60 -3.34
C ASN A 329 38.22 -0.71 -3.44
N LYS A 330 38.99 -0.37 -2.40
CA LYS A 330 40.44 -0.58 -2.37
C LYS A 330 40.75 -2.08 -2.48
N VAL A 331 40.06 -2.90 -1.69
CA VAL A 331 40.13 -4.37 -1.77
C VAL A 331 39.67 -4.87 -3.14
N ALA A 332 38.57 -4.31 -3.66
CA ALA A 332 37.99 -4.72 -4.93
C ALA A 332 38.95 -4.55 -6.13
N HIS A 333 39.77 -3.49 -6.12
CA HIS A 333 40.80 -3.29 -7.14
C HIS A 333 41.87 -4.39 -7.11
N GLU A 334 42.29 -4.83 -5.92
CA GLU A 334 43.25 -5.95 -5.78
C GLU A 334 42.64 -7.27 -6.26
N VAL A 335 41.42 -7.60 -5.82
CA VAL A 335 40.68 -8.79 -6.25
C VAL A 335 40.54 -8.82 -7.78
N LYS A 336 40.11 -7.69 -8.38
CA LYS A 336 39.95 -7.57 -9.84
C LYS A 336 41.26 -7.75 -10.59
N SER A 337 42.36 -7.19 -10.08
CA SER A 337 43.70 -7.33 -10.66
C SER A 337 44.15 -8.80 -10.70
N VAL A 338 43.92 -9.54 -9.62
CA VAL A 338 44.28 -10.96 -9.51
C VAL A 338 43.40 -11.83 -10.40
N LEU A 339 42.10 -11.58 -10.47
CA LEU A 339 41.19 -12.27 -11.39
C LEU A 339 41.61 -12.05 -12.86
N HIS A 340 41.96 -10.82 -13.22
CA HIS A 340 42.46 -10.50 -14.56
C HIS A 340 43.76 -11.26 -14.88
N LYS A 341 44.74 -11.28 -13.97
CA LYS A 341 45.99 -12.05 -14.14
C LYS A 341 45.75 -13.56 -14.30
N LYS A 342 44.68 -14.09 -13.70
CA LYS A 342 44.26 -15.49 -13.82
C LYS A 342 43.37 -15.76 -15.05
N GLY A 343 42.97 -14.73 -15.81
CA GLY A 343 42.02 -14.86 -16.91
C GLY A 343 40.63 -15.33 -16.47
N ALA A 344 40.27 -15.11 -15.20
CA ALA A 344 39.02 -15.58 -14.62
C ALA A 344 37.92 -14.52 -14.71
N SER A 345 36.70 -14.96 -15.03
CA SER A 345 35.48 -14.14 -14.97
C SER A 345 34.51 -14.78 -13.98
N ILE A 346 33.94 -13.96 -13.09
CA ILE A 346 33.00 -14.39 -12.06
C ILE A 346 31.82 -13.42 -12.01
N SER A 347 30.70 -13.85 -11.42
CA SER A 347 29.51 -13.00 -11.24
C SER A 347 29.77 -11.86 -10.24
N GLN A 348 28.95 -10.80 -10.29
CA GLN A 348 29.07 -9.68 -9.34
C GLN A 348 28.96 -10.15 -7.89
N GLN A 349 28.06 -11.09 -7.59
CA GLN A 349 27.89 -11.60 -6.22
C GLN A 349 29.04 -12.47 -5.73
N ALA A 350 29.72 -13.19 -6.63
CA ALA A 350 30.94 -13.92 -6.31
C ALA A 350 32.13 -12.95 -6.10
N PHE A 351 32.20 -11.89 -6.91
CA PHE A 351 33.17 -10.81 -6.76
C PHE A 351 32.99 -10.07 -5.43
N ASP A 352 31.75 -9.69 -5.11
CA ASP A 352 31.41 -9.01 -3.85
C ASP A 352 31.74 -9.90 -2.64
N CYS A 353 31.51 -11.21 -2.73
CA CYS A 353 31.90 -12.16 -1.68
C CYS A 353 33.42 -12.15 -1.42
N LEU A 354 34.25 -12.16 -2.46
CA LEU A 354 35.71 -12.06 -2.30
C LEU A 354 36.11 -10.72 -1.70
N CYS A 355 35.45 -9.64 -2.10
CA CYS A 355 35.70 -8.31 -1.54
C CYS A 355 35.33 -8.23 -0.05
N ASP A 356 34.23 -8.85 0.40
CA ASP A 356 33.88 -8.89 1.82
C ASP A 356 34.92 -9.65 2.67
N ILE A 357 35.39 -10.80 2.16
CA ILE A 357 36.42 -11.59 2.85
C ILE A 357 37.72 -10.77 2.93
N GLY A 358 38.14 -10.17 1.82
CA GLY A 358 39.35 -9.35 1.76
C GLY A 358 39.27 -8.11 2.65
N TYR A 359 38.10 -7.48 2.76
CA TYR A 359 37.88 -6.35 3.67
C TYR A 359 37.97 -6.79 5.14
N ASN A 360 37.33 -7.90 5.49
CA ASN A 360 37.23 -8.36 6.88
C ASN A 360 38.50 -9.05 7.41
N ALA A 361 39.28 -9.71 6.54
CA ALA A 361 40.41 -10.54 6.96
C ALA A 361 41.73 -10.25 6.21
N GLY A 362 41.74 -9.24 5.34
CA GLY A 362 42.90 -8.88 4.51
C GLY A 362 43.02 -9.70 3.22
N THR A 363 43.81 -9.19 2.27
CA THR A 363 43.94 -9.77 0.92
C THR A 363 45.07 -10.78 0.77
N ALA A 364 46.04 -10.80 1.69
CA ALA A 364 47.26 -11.61 1.57
C ALA A 364 46.94 -13.12 1.41
N ASP A 365 46.22 -13.68 2.37
CA ASP A 365 45.86 -15.12 2.37
C ASP A 365 44.70 -15.44 1.41
N LEU A 366 43.95 -14.42 0.98
CA LEU A 366 42.85 -14.57 0.04
C LEU A 366 43.32 -14.63 -1.42
N LEU A 367 44.34 -13.85 -1.79
CA LEU A 367 44.67 -13.59 -3.19
C LEU A 367 45.96 -14.26 -3.67
N TYR A 368 46.89 -14.56 -2.77
CA TYR A 368 48.22 -15.04 -3.13
C TYR A 368 48.43 -16.52 -2.78
N GLY A 369 49.45 -17.14 -3.38
CA GLY A 369 49.73 -18.57 -3.21
C GLY A 369 48.64 -19.48 -3.79
N LYS A 370 48.55 -20.71 -3.27
CA LYS A 370 47.50 -21.68 -3.63
C LYS A 370 46.23 -21.46 -2.79
N CYS A 371 45.71 -20.23 -2.75
CA CYS A 371 44.52 -19.92 -1.97
C CYS A 371 43.32 -20.79 -2.39
N ILE A 372 42.79 -21.55 -1.43
CA ILE A 372 41.68 -22.48 -1.67
C ILE A 372 40.39 -21.70 -1.97
N THR A 373 40.12 -20.61 -1.25
CA THR A 373 38.91 -19.80 -1.40
C THR A 373 38.82 -19.14 -2.77
N LEU A 374 39.89 -18.46 -3.23
CA LEU A 374 39.89 -17.83 -4.55
C LEU A 374 39.68 -18.86 -5.67
N ASN A 375 40.39 -19.99 -5.62
CA ASN A 375 40.27 -21.01 -6.66
C ASN A 375 38.88 -21.70 -6.63
N ALA A 376 38.28 -21.88 -5.45
CA ALA A 376 36.93 -22.40 -5.32
C ALA A 376 35.88 -21.45 -5.91
N VAL A 377 35.98 -20.15 -5.61
CA VAL A 377 35.07 -19.14 -6.16
C VAL A 377 35.21 -19.04 -7.68
N ILE A 378 36.43 -19.07 -8.22
CA ILE A 378 36.68 -19.10 -9.67
C ILE A 378 36.06 -20.34 -10.32
N SER A 379 36.09 -21.50 -9.65
CA SER A 379 35.54 -22.73 -10.24
C SER A 379 34.01 -22.77 -10.25
N GLY A 380 33.33 -21.93 -9.46
CA GLY A 380 31.87 -21.92 -9.36
C GLY A 380 31.27 -23.17 -8.71
N ASP A 381 32.10 -24.03 -8.10
CA ASP A 381 31.66 -25.29 -7.52
C ASP A 381 31.10 -25.07 -6.11
N ALA A 382 29.82 -25.36 -5.93
CA ALA A 382 29.10 -25.01 -4.70
C ALA A 382 29.68 -25.67 -3.44
N ASP A 383 30.14 -26.91 -3.53
CA ASP A 383 30.71 -27.65 -2.38
C ASP A 383 32.07 -27.08 -1.99
N ARG A 384 32.95 -26.84 -2.99
CA ARG A 384 34.25 -26.20 -2.77
C ARG A 384 34.10 -24.79 -2.21
N ILE A 385 33.19 -24.00 -2.76
CA ILE A 385 32.91 -22.62 -2.31
C ILE A 385 32.45 -22.65 -0.85
N THR A 386 31.47 -23.50 -0.53
CA THR A 386 30.93 -23.61 0.82
C THR A 386 32.03 -23.98 1.82
N LYS A 387 32.81 -25.03 1.53
CA LYS A 387 33.91 -25.46 2.41
C LYS A 387 34.96 -24.38 2.58
N ALA A 388 35.38 -23.73 1.49
CA ALA A 388 36.45 -22.75 1.52
C ALA A 388 36.06 -21.42 2.18
N ILE A 389 34.80 -20.97 2.05
CA ILE A 389 34.33 -19.76 2.74
C ILE A 389 34.15 -20.02 4.24
N MET A 390 33.70 -21.22 4.63
CA MET A 390 33.51 -21.59 6.04
C MET A 390 34.83 -21.78 6.83
N MET A 391 35.99 -21.66 6.18
CA MET A 391 37.30 -21.63 6.87
C MET A 391 37.56 -20.29 7.58
N TRP A 392 36.88 -19.21 7.18
CA TRP A 392 37.09 -17.85 7.69
C TRP A 392 36.30 -17.57 8.98
N THR A 393 36.28 -18.53 9.91
CA THR A 393 35.45 -18.47 11.13
C THR A 393 36.22 -18.12 12.41
N ASN A 394 37.54 -17.93 12.31
CA ASN A 394 38.39 -17.63 13.46
C ASN A 394 38.84 -16.16 13.46
N ALA A 395 38.92 -15.55 14.65
CA ALA A 395 39.57 -14.29 14.91
C ALA A 395 40.66 -14.51 15.97
N ASN A 396 41.87 -13.99 15.75
CA ASN A 396 43.01 -14.16 16.67
C ASN A 396 43.28 -15.63 17.07
N GLY A 397 43.12 -16.55 16.11
CA GLY A 397 43.31 -17.99 16.32
C GLY A 397 42.18 -18.70 17.07
N GLN A 398 41.11 -17.98 17.48
CA GLN A 398 39.97 -18.55 18.18
C GLN A 398 38.70 -18.51 17.33
N PHE A 399 37.85 -19.50 17.51
CA PHE A 399 36.57 -19.60 16.81
C PHE A 399 35.60 -18.47 17.21
N SER A 400 34.95 -17.84 16.22
CA SER A 400 33.95 -16.79 16.41
C SER A 400 32.60 -17.19 15.85
N HIS A 401 31.57 -17.18 16.71
CA HIS A 401 30.19 -17.42 16.30
C HIS A 401 29.68 -16.36 15.30
N GLY A 402 30.06 -15.10 15.48
CA GLY A 402 29.74 -14.01 14.55
C GLY A 402 30.35 -14.24 13.17
N LEU A 403 31.62 -14.63 13.10
CA LEU A 403 32.28 -14.95 11.83
C LEU A 403 31.66 -16.18 11.15
N LYS A 404 31.24 -17.18 11.92
CA LYS A 404 30.46 -18.32 11.38
C LYS A 404 29.13 -17.86 10.75
N GLY A 405 28.45 -16.90 11.36
CA GLY A 405 27.28 -16.25 10.77
C GLY A 405 27.62 -15.56 9.45
N ARG A 406 28.65 -14.70 9.45
CA ARG A 406 29.10 -13.94 8.27
C ARG A 406 29.50 -14.85 7.12
N CYS A 407 30.20 -15.95 7.41
CA CYS A 407 30.55 -16.97 6.41
C CYS A 407 29.32 -17.62 5.76
N LYS A 408 28.27 -17.93 6.51
CA LYS A 408 27.01 -18.42 5.91
C LYS A 408 26.38 -17.38 4.99
N GLY A 409 26.35 -16.12 5.43
CA GLY A 409 25.91 -14.99 4.60
C GLY A 409 26.71 -14.87 3.31
N ARG A 410 28.04 -15.00 3.38
CA ARG A 410 28.95 -15.02 2.22
C ARG A 410 28.68 -16.17 1.26
N VAL A 411 28.41 -17.38 1.76
CA VAL A 411 28.04 -18.54 0.91
C VAL A 411 26.75 -18.24 0.14
N ASN A 412 25.72 -17.75 0.82
CA ASN A 412 24.45 -17.37 0.20
C ASN A 412 24.62 -16.24 -0.82
N MET A 413 25.48 -15.26 -0.51
CA MET A 413 25.83 -14.19 -1.43
C MET A 413 26.49 -14.75 -2.68
N CYS A 414 27.56 -15.53 -2.52
CA CYS A 414 28.36 -16.06 -3.63
C CYS A 414 27.53 -16.96 -4.56
N LEU A 415 26.71 -17.86 -4.01
CA LEU A 415 25.98 -18.87 -4.78
C LEU A 415 24.62 -18.39 -5.29
N HIS A 416 23.95 -17.51 -4.54
CA HIS A 416 22.53 -17.20 -4.78
C HIS A 416 22.24 -15.70 -4.92
N GLY A 417 23.24 -14.83 -4.72
CA GLY A 417 23.05 -13.38 -4.77
C GLY A 417 22.17 -12.86 -3.63
N ILE A 418 22.11 -13.60 -2.51
CA ILE A 418 21.35 -13.25 -1.31
C ILE A 418 22.30 -12.59 -0.31
N TYR A 419 22.10 -11.30 -0.05
CA TYR A 419 22.93 -10.47 0.83
C TYR A 419 22.29 -10.38 2.22
N ASP A 420 22.40 -11.45 3.00
CA ASP A 420 21.80 -11.55 4.33
C ASP A 420 22.85 -11.34 5.44
N SER A 421 22.68 -10.27 6.21
CA SER A 421 23.51 -9.91 7.36
C SER A 421 22.74 -10.01 8.68
N THR A 422 21.61 -10.72 8.72
CA THR A 422 20.90 -11.00 9.98
C THR A 422 21.68 -12.03 10.79
N HIS A 423 22.04 -11.67 12.02
CA HIS A 423 22.84 -12.48 12.95
C HIS A 423 22.29 -12.42 14.37
#